data_AF-A0A292RGH8-F1
#
_entry.id   AF-A0A292RGH8-F1
#
_cell.length_a   1.000
_cell.length_b   1.000
_cell.length_c   1.000
_cell.angle_alpha   90.00
_cell.angle_beta   90.00
_cell.angle_gamma   90.00
#
_symmetry.space_group_name_H-M   'P 1'
#
loop_
_entity.id
_entity.type
_entity.pdbx_description
1 polymer ?
#
loop_
_entity_poly.entity_id
_entity_poly.type
_entity_poly.pdbx_seq_one_letter_code
_entity_poly.pdbx_strand_id
1 'polypeptide(L)'
;MNIEKLAKHLKEFTLDEINMIAECDCKTEFEHLLNENKIISEQGLYRYVEISKEKTFDLYPKPTFRKKNLLFSDLAKDYLVNRKLTKDTLKGYKSQLKYNILPYFGEIQINKITYEMIVDFMQKMKEKYKPKTASNGVTLLGSILKYAFEQGLIRHNPYYGVKNSMCR
;
A
#
# COMPACT_ATOMS: atom_id res chain seq x y z
N MET A 1 -27.55 -14.74 4.16
CA MET A 1 -27.52 -13.46 3.41
C MET A 1 -26.60 -12.48 4.13
N ASN A 2 -25.91 -11.54 3.46
CA ASN A 2 -25.22 -10.45 4.17
C ASN A 2 -26.11 -9.20 4.12
N ILE A 3 -26.71 -8.84 5.25
CA ILE A 3 -27.71 -7.76 5.36
C ILE A 3 -27.10 -6.40 5.01
N GLU A 4 -25.86 -6.12 5.42
CA GLU A 4 -25.18 -4.87 5.08
C GLU A 4 -24.99 -4.71 3.56
N LYS A 5 -24.60 -5.78 2.86
CA LYS A 5 -24.45 -5.74 1.40
C LYS A 5 -25.78 -5.48 0.70
N LEU A 6 -26.87 -6.05 1.20
CA LEU A 6 -28.20 -5.85 0.67
C LEU A 6 -28.69 -4.42 0.91
N ALA A 7 -28.56 -3.92 2.15
CA ALA A 7 -28.84 -2.54 2.51
C ALA A 7 -28.08 -1.54 1.63
N LYS A 8 -26.79 -1.80 1.40
CA LYS A 8 -25.95 -0.98 0.51
C LYS A 8 -26.43 -0.98 -0.94
N HIS A 9 -26.94 -2.12 -1.43
CA HIS A 9 -27.45 -2.24 -2.79
C HIS A 9 -28.76 -1.49 -2.98
N LEU A 10 -29.69 -1.62 -2.02
CA LEU A 10 -31.01 -0.98 -2.05
C LEU A 10 -30.93 0.54 -1.84
N LYS A 11 -29.94 1.01 -1.09
CA LYS A 11 -29.72 2.42 -0.69
C LYS A 11 -30.80 2.99 0.22
N GLU A 12 -32.07 2.79 -0.11
CA GLU A 12 -33.25 3.13 0.67
C GLU A 12 -34.19 1.92 0.74
N PHE A 13 -34.70 1.60 1.91
CA PHE A 13 -35.50 0.40 2.15
C PHE A 13 -36.23 0.46 3.50
N THR A 14 -37.22 -0.39 3.65
CA THR A 14 -37.91 -0.68 4.90
C THR A 14 -37.42 -2.00 5.51
N LEU A 15 -37.72 -2.21 6.79
CA LEU A 15 -37.40 -3.47 7.48
C LEU A 15 -38.12 -4.66 6.81
N ASP A 16 -39.38 -4.47 6.40
CA ASP A 16 -40.18 -5.54 5.79
C ASP A 16 -39.64 -5.96 4.42
N GLU A 17 -39.18 -5.02 3.60
CA GLU A 17 -38.55 -5.32 2.31
C GLU A 17 -37.28 -6.16 2.47
N ILE A 18 -36.42 -5.81 3.44
CA ILE A 18 -35.23 -6.62 3.70
C ILE A 18 -35.59 -7.97 4.31
N ASN A 19 -36.53 -8.03 5.25
CA ASN A 19 -36.97 -9.30 5.85
C ASN A 19 -37.55 -10.25 4.79
N MET A 20 -38.30 -9.71 3.81
CA MET A 20 -38.85 -10.49 2.70
C MET A 20 -37.76 -11.03 1.78
N ILE A 21 -36.75 -10.22 1.44
CA ILE A 21 -35.64 -10.64 0.58
C ILE A 21 -34.70 -11.61 1.31
N ALA A 22 -34.43 -11.34 2.60
CA ALA A 22 -33.54 -12.14 3.44
C ALA A 22 -34.19 -13.44 3.95
N GLU A 23 -35.52 -13.53 3.88
CA GLU A 23 -36.32 -14.62 4.42
C GLU A 23 -36.06 -14.87 5.92
N CYS A 24 -35.75 -13.80 6.68
CA CYS A 24 -35.47 -13.86 8.12
C CYS A 24 -35.76 -12.52 8.83
N ASP A 25 -35.91 -12.52 10.16
CA ASP A 25 -36.03 -11.29 10.97
C ASP A 25 -34.65 -10.64 11.15
N CYS A 26 -34.44 -9.48 10.52
CA CYS A 26 -33.17 -8.77 10.48
C CYS A 26 -33.05 -7.63 11.51
N LYS A 27 -33.93 -7.57 12.53
CA LYS A 27 -33.95 -6.46 13.51
C LYS A 27 -32.61 -6.27 14.21
N THR A 28 -32.00 -7.34 14.70
CA THR A 28 -30.73 -7.26 15.43
C THR A 28 -29.60 -6.76 14.53
N GLU A 29 -29.55 -7.19 13.27
CA GLU A 29 -28.59 -6.70 12.29
C GLU A 29 -28.78 -5.21 12.00
N PHE A 30 -30.01 -4.72 11.94
CA PHE A 30 -30.29 -3.29 11.75
C PHE A 30 -29.87 -2.47 12.95
N GLU A 31 -30.12 -2.94 14.17
CA GLU A 31 -29.63 -2.29 15.39
C GLU A 31 -28.12 -2.16 15.38
N HIS A 32 -27.40 -3.21 14.95
CA HIS A 32 -25.95 -3.14 14.75
C HIS A 32 -25.55 -2.10 13.69
N LEU A 33 -26.22 -2.07 12.54
CA LEU A 33 -25.90 -1.12 11.46
C LEU A 33 -26.21 0.34 11.83
N LEU A 34 -27.27 0.59 12.62
CA LEU A 34 -27.58 1.90 13.18
C LEU A 34 -26.51 2.33 14.18
N ASN A 35 -26.11 1.44 15.08
CA ASN A 35 -25.06 1.72 16.08
C ASN A 35 -23.70 2.00 15.42
N GLU A 36 -23.41 1.38 14.27
CA GLU A 36 -22.22 1.63 13.47
C GLU A 36 -22.34 2.88 12.56
N ASN A 37 -23.47 3.60 12.59
CA ASN A 37 -23.80 4.74 11.72
C ASN A 37 -23.71 4.40 10.22
N LYS A 38 -23.94 3.13 9.86
CA LYS A 38 -23.95 2.67 8.46
C LYS A 38 -25.30 2.87 7.78
N ILE A 39 -26.38 2.94 8.56
CA ILE A 39 -27.71 3.30 8.10
C ILE A 39 -28.29 4.37 9.01
N ILE A 40 -29.20 5.19 8.49
CA ILE A 40 -30.02 6.13 9.25
C ILE A 40 -31.50 5.77 9.07
N SER A 41 -32.34 6.10 10.05
CA SER A 41 -33.78 5.83 10.01
C SER A 41 -34.56 7.13 10.17
N GLU A 42 -35.47 7.41 9.23
CA GLU A 42 -36.42 8.52 9.30
C GLU A 42 -37.82 7.98 9.00
N GLN A 43 -38.76 8.13 9.95
CA GLN A 43 -40.17 7.72 9.79
C GLN A 43 -40.37 6.26 9.33
N GLY A 44 -39.46 5.34 9.72
CA GLY A 44 -39.53 3.92 9.35
C GLY A 44 -38.88 3.57 8.01
N LEU A 45 -38.35 4.56 7.28
CA LEU A 45 -37.52 4.36 6.10
C LEU A 45 -36.04 4.40 6.50
N TYR A 46 -35.28 3.41 6.06
CA TYR A 46 -33.83 3.32 6.29
C TYR A 46 -33.07 3.77 5.05
N ARG A 47 -31.99 4.52 5.24
CA ARG A 47 -31.05 4.90 4.18
C ARG A 47 -29.64 4.47 4.54
N TYR A 48 -28.94 3.82 3.61
CA TYR A 48 -27.52 3.48 3.77
C TYR A 48 -26.63 4.71 3.61
N VAL A 49 -25.71 4.91 4.56
CA VAL A 49 -24.76 6.02 4.55
C VAL A 49 -23.48 5.57 3.83
N GLU A 50 -23.30 6.04 2.60
CA GLU A 50 -22.01 5.92 1.92
C GLU A 50 -21.00 6.88 2.57
N ILE A 51 -20.11 6.35 3.41
CA ILE A 51 -18.93 7.11 3.85
C ILE A 51 -18.00 7.26 2.64
N SER A 52 -18.20 8.32 1.86
CA SER A 52 -17.20 8.73 0.88
C SER A 52 -15.97 9.20 1.64
N LYS A 53 -14.92 8.37 1.69
CA LYS A 53 -13.59 8.85 2.05
C LYS A 53 -13.18 9.83 0.97
N GLU A 54 -13.39 11.12 1.21
CA GLU A 54 -12.90 12.16 0.34
C GLU A 54 -11.39 11.96 0.13
N LYS A 55 -10.96 11.90 -1.13
CA LYS A 55 -9.54 11.81 -1.47
C LYS A 55 -8.92 13.18 -1.28
N THR A 56 -8.47 13.45 -0.06
CA THR A 56 -7.66 14.62 0.25
C THR A 56 -6.17 14.32 0.00
N PHE A 57 -5.31 15.34 0.10
CA PHE A 57 -3.87 15.20 -0.05
C PHE A 57 -3.16 15.51 1.28
N ASP A 58 -2.09 14.77 1.55
CA ASP A 58 -1.18 15.06 2.65
C ASP A 58 0.10 15.69 2.11
N LEU A 59 0.54 16.77 2.75
CA LEU A 59 1.85 17.35 2.46
C LEU A 59 2.92 16.64 3.26
N TYR A 60 3.90 16.07 2.57
CA TYR A 60 5.13 15.63 3.23
C TYR A 60 6.01 16.86 3.53
N PRO A 61 6.50 17.00 4.77
CA PRO A 61 7.38 18.11 5.11
C PRO A 61 8.63 18.05 4.23
N LYS A 62 9.10 19.23 3.78
CA LYS A 62 10.31 19.33 2.97
C LYS A 62 11.48 18.70 3.75
N PRO A 63 12.17 17.68 3.20
CA PRO A 63 13.25 17.03 3.93
C PRO A 63 14.42 17.98 4.16
N THR A 64 14.92 18.02 5.39
CA THR A 64 16.16 18.71 5.73
C THR A 64 17.34 17.86 5.28
N PHE A 65 18.09 18.35 4.28
CA PHE A 65 19.17 17.57 3.68
C PHE A 65 20.35 17.40 4.64
N ARG A 66 20.79 16.15 4.85
CA ARG A 66 21.97 15.80 5.66
C ARG A 66 22.90 14.96 4.81
N LYS A 67 24.05 15.51 4.41
CA LYS A 67 25.05 14.75 3.65
C LYS A 67 25.64 13.66 4.56
N LYS A 68 25.24 12.42 4.33
CA LYS A 68 25.73 11.25 5.05
C LYS A 68 26.26 10.22 4.06
N ASN A 69 27.47 9.73 4.30
CA ASN A 69 28.00 8.57 3.59
C ASN A 69 27.39 7.32 4.24
N LEU A 70 26.19 6.94 3.78
CA LEU A 70 25.45 5.77 4.26
C LEU A 70 25.44 4.70 3.18
N LEU A 71 25.73 3.46 3.55
CA LEU A 71 25.59 2.32 2.66
C LEU A 71 24.11 1.96 2.46
N PHE A 72 23.77 1.44 1.29
CA PHE A 72 22.41 0.99 1.03
C PHE A 72 21.97 -0.12 1.98
N SER A 73 22.88 -1.01 2.36
CA SER A 73 22.58 -2.09 3.31
C SER A 73 22.07 -1.57 4.66
N ASP A 74 22.65 -0.48 5.17
CA ASP A 74 22.22 0.13 6.42
C ASP A 74 20.90 0.88 6.27
N LEU A 75 20.71 1.59 5.16
CA LEU A 75 19.43 2.19 4.81
C LEU A 75 18.30 1.14 4.73
N ALA A 76 18.58 -0.02 4.12
CA ALA A 76 17.60 -1.08 3.97
C ALA A 76 17.19 -1.68 5.34
N LYS A 77 18.14 -1.82 6.28
CA LYS A 77 17.83 -2.25 7.65
C LYS A 77 16.94 -1.22 8.35
N ASP A 78 17.32 0.05 8.29
CA ASP A 78 16.58 1.17 8.89
C ASP A 78 15.15 1.26 8.32
N TYR A 79 15.00 1.12 7.00
CA TYR A 79 13.69 1.07 6.33
C TYR A 79 12.77 -0.04 6.87
N LEU A 80 13.31 -1.23 7.13
CA LEU A 80 12.52 -2.35 7.66
C LEU A 80 12.09 -2.12 9.11
N VAL A 81 12.94 -1.49 9.93
CA VAL A 81 12.64 -1.20 11.35
C VAL A 81 11.61 -0.10 11.48
N ASN A 82 11.70 0.95 10.65
CA ASN A 82 10.84 2.12 10.72
C ASN A 82 9.49 1.96 10.01
N ARG A 83 9.20 0.80 9.42
CA ARG A 83 7.91 0.49 8.80
C ARG A 83 7.09 -0.51 9.59
N LYS A 84 5.80 -0.20 9.74
CA LYS A 84 4.78 -1.18 10.15
C LYS A 84 4.48 -2.12 8.98
N LEU A 85 5.02 -3.33 9.03
CA LEU A 85 4.84 -4.38 8.01
C LEU A 85 4.13 -5.59 8.61
N THR A 86 3.30 -6.27 7.80
CA THR A 86 2.78 -7.58 8.19
C THR A 86 3.92 -8.61 8.19
N LYS A 87 3.73 -9.72 8.91
CA LYS A 87 4.72 -10.81 8.99
C LYS A 87 5.11 -11.34 7.61
N ASP A 88 4.13 -11.53 6.73
CA ASP A 88 4.34 -12.04 5.37
C ASP A 88 5.09 -11.05 4.48
N THR A 89 4.73 -9.76 4.54
CA THR A 89 5.44 -8.71 3.80
C THR A 89 6.88 -8.61 4.26
N LEU A 90 7.13 -8.66 5.58
CA LEU A 90 8.48 -8.63 6.12
C LEU A 90 9.31 -9.83 5.65
N LYS A 91 8.73 -11.04 5.63
CA LYS A 91 9.38 -12.25 5.12
C LYS A 91 9.74 -12.10 3.64
N GLY A 92 8.80 -11.62 2.82
CA GLY A 92 9.03 -11.34 1.41
C GLY A 92 10.14 -10.32 1.18
N TYR A 93 10.13 -9.22 1.94
CA TYR A 93 11.14 -8.16 1.83
C TYR A 93 12.53 -8.67 2.22
N LYS A 94 12.66 -9.41 3.34
CA LYS A 94 13.93 -10.02 3.75
C LYS A 94 14.49 -10.94 2.66
N SER A 95 13.63 -11.73 2.02
CA SER A 95 14.04 -12.61 0.91
C SER A 95 14.55 -11.81 -0.29
N GLN A 96 13.78 -10.81 -0.75
CA GLN A 96 14.17 -9.96 -1.88
C GLN A 96 15.48 -9.19 -1.61
N LEU A 97 15.64 -8.67 -0.39
CA LEU A 97 16.87 -8.00 0.03
C LEU A 97 18.06 -8.96 0.00
N LYS A 98 17.95 -10.12 0.65
CA LYS A 98 19.06 -11.07 0.78
C LYS A 98 19.54 -11.61 -0.56
N TYR A 99 18.62 -12.01 -1.44
CA TYR A 99 18.97 -12.77 -2.64
C TYR A 99 19.10 -11.94 -3.92
N ASN A 100 18.59 -10.70 -3.93
CA ASN A 100 18.54 -9.89 -5.15
C ASN A 100 19.12 -8.48 -4.94
N ILE A 101 18.62 -7.71 -3.97
CA ILE A 101 18.95 -6.28 -3.87
C ILE A 101 20.31 -6.05 -3.20
N LEU A 102 20.57 -6.66 -2.05
CA LEU A 102 21.82 -6.46 -1.29
C LEU A 102 23.08 -6.93 -2.05
N PRO A 103 23.06 -8.06 -2.78
CA PRO A 103 24.20 -8.45 -3.62
C PRO A 103 24.61 -7.42 -4.66
N TYR A 104 23.71 -6.49 -5.03
CA TYR A 104 23.95 -5.51 -6.07
C TYR A 104 24.21 -4.11 -5.51
N PHE A 105 23.44 -3.68 -4.50
CA PHE A 105 23.50 -2.32 -3.98
C PHE A 105 24.10 -2.22 -2.57
N GLY A 106 24.22 -3.32 -1.83
CA GLY A 106 24.43 -3.31 -0.37
C GLY A 106 25.65 -2.52 0.10
N GLU A 107 26.75 -2.60 -0.65
CA GLU A 107 28.03 -1.93 -0.35
C GLU A 107 28.16 -0.55 -1.03
N ILE A 108 27.13 -0.13 -1.75
CA ILE A 108 27.13 1.13 -2.48
C ILE A 108 26.59 2.23 -1.57
N GLN A 109 27.28 3.36 -1.55
CA GLN A 109 26.76 4.55 -0.88
C GLN A 109 25.48 5.02 -1.57
N ILE A 110 24.44 5.32 -0.80
CA ILE A 110 23.12 5.68 -1.36
C ILE A 110 23.15 6.89 -2.29
N ASN A 111 24.09 7.82 -2.09
CA ASN A 111 24.29 9.01 -2.91
C ASN A 111 25.05 8.73 -4.22
N LYS A 112 25.56 7.50 -4.42
CA LYS A 112 26.24 7.03 -5.63
C LYS A 112 25.35 6.13 -6.49
N ILE A 113 24.17 5.74 -6.01
CA ILE A 113 23.24 4.93 -6.80
C ILE A 113 22.68 5.79 -7.93
N THR A 114 22.91 5.36 -9.17
CA THR A 114 22.44 6.06 -10.37
C THR A 114 21.21 5.40 -10.97
N TYR A 115 20.59 6.07 -11.94
CA TYR A 115 19.47 5.53 -12.69
C TYR A 115 19.87 4.30 -13.51
N GLU A 116 21.04 4.33 -14.14
CA GLU A 116 21.56 3.26 -15.01
C GLU A 116 21.76 1.97 -14.22
N MET A 117 22.22 2.06 -12.98
CA MET A 117 22.34 0.90 -12.08
C MET A 117 20.97 0.26 -11.76
N ILE A 118 19.93 1.10 -11.64
CA ILE A 118 18.56 0.61 -11.45
C ILE A 118 18.06 -0.08 -12.71
N VAL A 119 18.34 0.49 -13.90
CA VAL A 119 17.98 -0.13 -15.18
C VAL A 119 18.64 -1.50 -15.35
N ASP A 120 19.94 -1.62 -15.06
CA ASP A 120 20.65 -2.91 -15.11
C ASP A 120 20.03 -3.92 -14.12
N PHE A 121 19.75 -3.50 -12.89
CA PHE A 121 19.08 -4.35 -11.92
C PHE A 121 17.69 -4.80 -12.39
N MET A 122 16.90 -3.91 -12.99
CA MET A 122 15.59 -4.23 -13.54
C MET A 122 15.67 -5.29 -14.64
N GLN A 123 16.67 -5.18 -15.53
CA GLN A 123 16.87 -6.15 -16.60
C GLN A 123 17.23 -7.53 -16.03
N LYS A 124 18.15 -7.60 -15.06
CA LYS A 124 18.50 -8.84 -14.36
C LYS A 124 17.32 -9.49 -13.65
N MET A 125 16.45 -8.68 -13.03
CA MET A 125 15.24 -9.20 -12.38
C MET A 125 14.25 -9.79 -13.39
N LYS A 126 14.10 -9.18 -14.57
CA LYS A 126 13.24 -9.70 -15.65
C LYS A 126 13.75 -11.01 -16.24
N GLU A 127 15.07 -11.14 -16.40
CA GLU A 127 15.70 -12.36 -16.92
C GLU A 127 15.61 -13.52 -15.92
N LYS A 128 15.75 -13.22 -14.62
CA LYS A 128 15.81 -14.24 -13.57
C LYS A 128 14.44 -14.71 -13.09
N TYR A 129 13.40 -13.87 -13.13
CA TYR A 129 12.13 -14.16 -12.48
C TYR A 129 10.90 -13.85 -13.34
N LYS A 130 9.79 -14.53 -13.01
CA LYS A 130 8.47 -14.19 -13.55
C LYS A 130 8.12 -12.72 -13.28
N PRO A 131 7.33 -12.07 -14.16
CA PRO A 131 7.06 -10.63 -14.11
C PRO A 131 6.62 -10.11 -12.74
N LYS A 132 5.75 -10.84 -12.03
CA LYS A 132 5.27 -10.44 -10.70
C LYS A 132 6.39 -10.38 -9.67
N THR A 133 7.26 -11.39 -9.64
CA THR A 133 8.39 -11.46 -8.70
C THR A 133 9.45 -10.42 -9.05
N ALA A 134 9.75 -10.25 -10.34
CA ALA A 134 10.66 -9.20 -10.82
C ALA A 134 10.16 -7.81 -10.39
N SER A 135 8.89 -7.51 -10.67
CA SER A 135 8.26 -6.24 -10.31
C SER A 135 8.26 -6.01 -8.80
N ASN A 136 7.96 -7.03 -7.99
CA ASN A 136 8.00 -6.91 -6.53
C ASN A 136 9.40 -6.53 -6.02
N GLY A 137 10.47 -7.15 -6.54
CA GLY A 137 11.84 -6.82 -6.15
C GLY A 137 12.25 -5.39 -6.55
N VAL A 138 11.93 -4.98 -7.77
CA VAL A 138 12.18 -3.61 -8.26
C VAL A 138 11.38 -2.57 -7.46
N THR A 139 10.14 -2.89 -7.10
CA THR A 139 9.28 -2.01 -6.29
C THR A 139 9.84 -1.84 -4.89
N LEU A 140 10.38 -2.90 -4.28
CA LEU A 140 11.01 -2.81 -2.97
C LEU A 140 12.22 -1.86 -3.01
N LEU A 141 13.09 -1.98 -4.01
CA LEU A 141 14.21 -1.05 -4.22
C LEU A 141 13.73 0.40 -4.30
N GLY A 142 12.72 0.67 -5.14
CA GLY A 142 12.15 2.01 -5.27
C GLY A 142 11.57 2.56 -3.98
N SER A 143 10.94 1.70 -3.17
CA SER A 143 10.38 2.10 -1.87
C SER A 143 11.46 2.49 -0.85
N ILE A 144 12.61 1.83 -0.87
CA ILE A 144 13.75 2.14 -0.01
C ILE A 144 14.43 3.46 -0.45
N LEU A 145 14.58 3.67 -1.75
CA LEU A 145 15.16 4.91 -2.29
C LEU A 145 14.24 6.12 -2.07
N LYS A 146 12.92 5.92 -2.19
CA LYS A 146 11.93 6.92 -1.82
C LYS A 146 12.04 7.30 -0.35
N TYR A 147 12.18 6.30 0.54
CA TYR A 147 12.42 6.55 1.96
C TYR A 147 13.70 7.37 2.20
N ALA A 148 14.80 7.06 1.49
CA ALA A 148 16.04 7.83 1.61
C ALA A 148 15.86 9.31 1.22
N PHE A 149 15.08 9.57 0.16
CA PHE A 149 14.75 10.92 -0.28
C PHE A 149 13.88 11.65 0.75
N GLU A 150 12.85 11.00 1.27
CA GLU A 150 11.95 11.54 2.32
C GLU A 150 12.69 11.85 3.63
N GLN A 151 13.75 11.11 3.94
CA GLN A 151 14.63 11.38 5.10
C GLN A 151 15.72 12.43 4.82
N GLY A 152 15.79 12.99 3.60
CA GLY A 152 16.79 13.99 3.23
C GLY A 152 18.21 13.43 3.10
N LEU A 153 18.36 12.12 2.89
CA LEU A 153 19.66 11.45 2.75
C LEU A 153 20.20 11.53 1.31
N ILE A 154 19.31 11.66 0.33
CA ILE A 154 19.63 11.89 -1.08
C ILE A 154 18.84 13.08 -1.62
N ARG A 155 19.42 13.82 -2.57
CA ARG A 155 18.78 15.02 -3.15
C ARG A 155 17.75 14.70 -4.22
N HIS A 156 17.97 13.59 -4.91
CA HIS A 156 17.13 13.12 -6.01
C HIS A 156 16.92 11.63 -5.82
N ASN A 157 15.69 11.18 -6.06
CA ASN A 157 15.40 9.75 -6.06
C ASN A 157 15.74 9.18 -7.46
N PRO A 158 16.79 8.35 -7.61
CA PRO A 158 17.16 7.79 -8.91
C PRO A 158 16.09 6.83 -9.47
N TYR A 159 15.11 6.42 -8.66
CA TYR A 159 13.98 5.60 -9.09
C TYR A 159 12.83 6.40 -9.74
N TYR A 160 12.85 7.73 -9.73
CA TYR A 160 11.71 8.58 -10.10
C TYR A 160 11.14 8.33 -11.52
N GLY A 161 11.94 7.78 -12.45
CA GLY A 161 11.51 7.44 -13.81
C GLY A 161 10.94 6.02 -13.99
N VAL A 162 10.97 5.17 -12.96
CA VAL A 162 10.56 3.77 -13.08
C VAL A 162 9.04 3.64 -12.92
N LYS A 163 8.36 3.22 -13.99
CA LYS A 163 6.94 2.90 -13.99
C LYS A 163 6.75 1.39 -14.14
N ASN A 164 6.08 0.77 -13.16
CA ASN A 164 5.59 -0.59 -13.30
C ASN A 164 4.38 -0.58 -14.25
N SER A 165 4.57 -0.95 -15.51
CA SER A 165 3.46 -1.28 -16.41
C SER A 165 3.04 -2.73 -16.17
N MET A 166 1.73 -2.98 -16.14
CA MET A 166 1.22 -4.34 -16.28
C MET A 166 1.74 -4.89 -17.62
N CYS A 167 2.44 -6.03 -17.63
CA CYS A 167 2.61 -6.79 -18.86
C CYS A 167 1.19 -7.13 -19.37
N ARG A 168 0.84 -6.62 -20.55
CA ARG A 168 -0.34 -7.08 -21.29
C ARG A 168 -0.06 -8.46 -21.86
#